data_AF-A0A7X8FVU2-F1
#
_entry.id   AF-A0A7X8FVU2-F1
#
_cell.length_a   1.000
_cell.length_b   1.000
_cell.length_c   1.000
_cell.angle_alpha   90.00
_cell.angle_beta   90.00
_cell.angle_gamma   90.00
#
_symmetry.space_group_name_H-M   'P 1'
#
loop_
_entity.id
_entity.type
_entity.pdbx_description
1 polymer ?
#
loop_
_entity_poly.entity_id
_entity_poly.type
_entity_poly.pdbx_seq_one_letter_code
_entity_poly.pdbx_strand_id
1 'polypeptide(L)'
;MEVTKLEGQSKPDYLKRIIQKGSHKAKVLKCADRISNMISLGFVIDPNFIERYCDETELYIFPIALEVNFDMYQELIQLVISRRQYLEDAGFLCRRIEPQES
;
A
#
# COMPACT_ATOMS: atom_id res chain seq x y z
N MET A 1 9.41 -14.81 14.55
CA MET A 1 8.43 -14.92 13.45
C MET A 1 9.09 -14.44 12.16
N GLU A 2 8.96 -15.16 11.05
CA GLU A 2 9.56 -14.80 9.74
C GLU A 2 9.13 -13.40 9.24
N VAL A 3 7.93 -12.99 9.66
CA VAL A 3 7.28 -11.74 9.32
C VAL A 3 7.62 -10.58 10.26
N THR A 4 8.60 -10.71 11.16
CA THR A 4 9.01 -9.61 12.04
C THR A 4 10.23 -8.88 11.50
N LYS A 5 10.17 -7.54 11.53
CA LYS A 5 11.33 -6.68 11.24
C LYS A 5 12.41 -6.94 12.30
N LEU A 6 13.65 -7.18 11.88
CA LEU A 6 14.76 -7.31 12.83
C LEU A 6 15.18 -5.92 13.33
N GLU A 7 15.73 -5.84 14.55
CA GLU A 7 16.33 -4.60 15.07
C GLU A 7 17.38 -4.05 14.10
N GLY A 8 17.32 -2.75 13.80
CA GLY A 8 18.23 -2.09 12.87
C GLY A 8 17.99 -2.33 11.37
N GLN A 9 17.10 -3.26 10.98
CA GLN A 9 16.83 -3.52 9.56
C GLN A 9 16.02 -2.38 8.92
N SER A 10 16.32 -1.98 7.68
CA SER A 10 15.47 -1.03 6.96
C SER A 10 14.14 -1.69 6.53
N LYS A 11 13.07 -0.91 6.41
CA LYS A 11 11.76 -1.42 5.95
C LYS A 11 11.84 -2.04 4.53
N PRO A 12 12.55 -1.42 3.55
CA PRO A 12 12.81 -2.04 2.25
C PRO A 12 13.56 -3.37 2.33
N ASP A 13 14.61 -3.46 3.15
CA ASP A 13 15.42 -4.69 3.23
C ASP A 13 14.65 -5.85 3.88
N TYR A 14 13.80 -5.53 4.84
CA TYR A 14 12.88 -6.50 5.43
C TYR A 14 11.88 -7.04 4.39
N LEU A 15 11.27 -6.16 3.59
CA LEU A 15 10.31 -6.57 2.56
C LEU A 15 11.00 -7.36 1.43
N LYS A 16 12.19 -6.94 0.98
CA LYS A 16 13.01 -7.69 0.02
C LYS A 16 13.35 -9.09 0.53
N ARG A 17 13.68 -9.25 1.82
CA ARG A 17 13.92 -10.56 2.42
C ARG A 17 12.69 -11.46 2.35
N ILE A 18 11.51 -10.93 2.62
CA ILE A 18 10.26 -11.72 2.53
C ILE A 18 9.97 -12.12 1.08
N ILE A 19 10.16 -11.21 0.13
CA ILE A 19 10.02 -11.51 -1.30
C ILE A 19 10.94 -12.67 -1.70
N GLN A 20 12.22 -12.62 -1.31
CA GLN A 20 13.23 -13.58 -1.76
C GLN A 20 13.25 -14.91 -0.99
N LYS A 21 12.98 -14.87 0.32
CA LYS A 21 13.22 -16.02 1.24
C LYS A 21 12.01 -16.37 2.12
N GLY A 22 10.93 -15.59 2.05
CA GLY A 22 9.74 -15.86 2.85
C GLY A 22 9.05 -17.14 2.38
N SER A 23 8.57 -17.94 3.34
CA SER A 23 7.70 -19.07 3.02
C SER A 23 6.41 -18.60 2.34
N HIS A 24 5.77 -19.46 1.55
CA HIS A 24 4.51 -19.13 0.89
C HIS A 24 3.45 -18.64 1.90
N LYS A 25 3.34 -19.29 3.07
CA LYS A 25 2.43 -18.85 4.15
C LYS A 25 2.77 -17.46 4.69
N ALA A 26 4.05 -17.13 4.85
CA ALA A 26 4.48 -15.81 5.30
C ALA A 26 4.14 -14.71 4.27
N LYS A 27 4.31 -15.02 2.98
CA LYS A 27 3.94 -14.13 1.87
C LYS A 27 2.42 -13.89 1.81
N VAL A 28 1.61 -14.93 1.91
CA VAL A 28 0.14 -14.83 1.99
C VAL A 28 -0.28 -13.99 3.21
N LEU A 29 0.27 -14.27 4.39
CA LEU A 29 -0.01 -13.49 5.59
C LEU A 29 0.33 -12.01 5.40
N LYS A 30 1.42 -11.70 4.69
CA LYS A 30 1.83 -10.32 4.43
C LYS A 30 0.88 -9.59 3.48
N CYS A 31 0.37 -10.29 2.47
CA CYS A 31 -0.65 -9.74 1.57
C CYS A 31 -1.95 -9.48 2.33
N ALA A 32 -2.41 -10.41 3.16
CA ALA A 32 -3.60 -10.25 3.99
C ALA A 32 -3.48 -9.07 4.98
N ASP A 33 -2.33 -8.94 5.66
CA ASP A 33 -2.00 -7.79 6.51
C ASP A 33 -2.09 -6.48 5.72
N ARG A 34 -1.51 -6.43 4.51
CA ARG A 34 -1.57 -5.23 3.67
C ARG A 34 -3.00 -4.88 3.23
N ILE A 35 -3.81 -5.86 2.83
CA ILE A 35 -5.22 -5.63 2.47
C ILE A 35 -5.99 -5.00 3.64
N SER A 36 -5.85 -5.57 4.85
CA SER A 36 -6.50 -5.03 6.05
C SER A 36 -6.06 -3.59 6.36
N ASN A 37 -4.77 -3.30 6.19
CA ASN A 37 -4.25 -1.94 6.38
C ASN A 37 -4.75 -0.95 5.30
N MET A 38 -4.87 -1.39 4.04
CA MET A 38 -5.38 -0.57 2.93
C MET A 38 -6.87 -0.24 3.09
N ILE A 39 -7.67 -1.17 3.62
CA ILE A 39 -9.06 -0.89 3.98
C ILE A 39 -9.12 0.16 5.09
N SER A 40 -8.28 0.00 6.13
CA SER A 40 -8.19 0.97 7.24
C SER A 40 -7.67 2.34 6.80
N LEU A 41 -6.90 2.42 5.71
CA LEU A 41 -6.44 3.68 5.11
C LEU A 41 -7.61 4.57 4.66
N GLY A 42 -8.82 4.02 4.47
CA GLY A 42 -10.02 4.78 4.15
C GLY A 42 -10.46 5.79 5.22
N PHE A 43 -9.92 5.69 6.44
CA PHE A 43 -10.18 6.63 7.54
C PHE A 43 -9.07 7.69 7.72
N VAL A 44 -8.00 7.62 6.91
CA VAL A 44 -6.88 8.56 6.96
C VAL A 44 -7.11 9.67 5.95
N ILE A 45 -6.83 10.91 6.34
CA ILE A 45 -7.02 12.10 5.49
C ILE A 45 -5.70 12.78 5.08
N ASP A 46 -4.55 12.33 5.58
CA ASP A 46 -3.24 12.89 5.23
C ASP A 46 -2.83 12.43 3.82
N PRO A 47 -2.81 13.33 2.81
CA PRO A 47 -2.54 12.97 1.42
C PRO A 47 -1.15 12.36 1.23
N ASN A 48 -0.13 12.92 1.89
CA ASN A 48 1.25 12.48 1.76
C ASN A 48 1.43 11.07 2.34
N PHE A 49 0.72 10.77 3.42
CA PHE A 49 0.73 9.43 4.00
C PHE A 49 0.07 8.42 3.06
N ILE A 50 -1.11 8.76 2.50
CA ILE A 50 -1.85 7.89 1.59
C ILE A 50 -1.03 7.58 0.34
N GLU A 51 -0.44 8.59 -0.30
CA GLU A 51 0.38 8.44 -1.50
C GLU A 51 1.58 7.52 -1.25
N ARG A 52 2.38 7.83 -0.22
CA ARG A 52 3.54 7.00 0.16
C ARG A 52 3.13 5.56 0.48
N TYR A 53 1.98 5.36 1.12
CA TYR A 53 1.52 4.02 1.48
C TYR A 53 1.06 3.22 0.25
N CYS A 54 0.47 3.89 -0.75
CA CYS A 54 0.17 3.30 -2.06
C CYS A 54 1.45 2.90 -2.80
N ASP A 55 2.43 3.80 -2.88
CA ASP A 55 3.73 3.54 -3.53
C ASP A 55 4.45 2.33 -2.91
N GLU A 56 4.48 2.26 -1.57
CA GLU A 56 5.05 1.10 -0.89
C GLU A 56 4.30 -0.20 -1.20
N THR A 57 2.98 -0.13 -1.39
CA THR A 57 2.15 -1.31 -1.69
C THR A 57 2.46 -1.82 -3.09
N GLU A 58 2.54 -0.93 -4.06
CA GLU A 58 2.90 -1.24 -5.44
C GLU A 58 4.33 -1.78 -5.54
N LEU A 59 5.29 -1.15 -4.86
CA LEU A 59 6.70 -1.52 -4.98
C LEU A 59 7.03 -2.84 -4.29
N TYR A 60 6.41 -3.13 -3.14
CA TYR A 60 6.83 -4.25 -2.30
C TYR A 60 5.80 -5.37 -2.17
N ILE A 61 4.50 -5.09 -2.25
CA ILE A 61 3.46 -6.08 -1.94
C ILE A 61 2.87 -6.67 -3.22
N PHE A 62 2.70 -5.89 -4.28
CA PHE A 62 2.22 -6.41 -5.57
C PHE A 62 3.05 -7.60 -6.09
N PRO A 63 4.40 -7.57 -6.08
CA PRO A 63 5.19 -8.73 -6.51
C PRO A 63 4.94 -9.97 -5.66
N ILE A 64 4.71 -9.80 -4.35
CA ILE A 64 4.41 -10.92 -3.43
C ILE A 64 3.05 -11.50 -3.75
N ALA A 65 2.03 -10.65 -3.90
CA ALA A 65 0.66 -11.07 -4.18
C ALA A 65 0.56 -11.80 -5.52
N LEU A 66 1.20 -11.27 -6.56
CA LEU A 66 1.25 -11.89 -7.89
C LEU A 66 1.86 -13.30 -7.84
N GLU A 67 2.85 -13.54 -6.97
CA GLU A 67 3.49 -14.85 -6.79
C GLU A 67 2.60 -15.84 -6.04
N VAL A 68 1.82 -15.40 -5.04
CA VAL A 68 1.14 -16.31 -4.12
C VAL A 68 -0.35 -16.47 -4.35
N ASN A 69 -1.07 -15.42 -4.76
CA ASN A 69 -2.51 -15.44 -4.96
C ASN A 69 -2.95 -14.25 -5.83
N PHE A 70 -3.43 -14.55 -7.03
CA PHE A 70 -3.88 -13.53 -7.99
C PHE A 70 -5.11 -12.74 -7.52
N ASP A 71 -6.02 -13.35 -6.76
CA ASP A 71 -7.20 -12.65 -6.21
C ASP A 71 -6.77 -11.58 -5.20
N MET A 72 -5.78 -11.89 -4.35
CA MET A 72 -5.19 -10.90 -3.44
C MET A 72 -4.52 -9.74 -4.20
N TYR A 73 -3.88 -10.03 -5.33
CA TYR A 73 -3.28 -9.01 -6.19
C TYR A 73 -4.35 -8.09 -6.79
N GLN A 74 -5.46 -8.65 -7.29
CA GLN A 74 -6.58 -7.86 -7.80
C GLN A 74 -7.19 -6.96 -6.72
N GLU A 75 -7.44 -7.49 -5.52
CA GLU A 75 -7.96 -6.71 -4.39
C GLU A 75 -7.03 -5.53 -4.04
N LEU A 76 -5.73 -5.78 -3.97
CA LEU A 76 -4.74 -4.74 -3.69
C LEU A 76 -4.71 -3.66 -4.78
N ILE A 77 -4.83 -4.01 -6.06
CA ILE A 77 -4.95 -3.04 -7.16
C ILE A 77 -6.19 -2.16 -6.97
N GLN A 78 -7.36 -2.77 -6.73
CA GLN A 78 -8.61 -2.01 -6.58
C GLN A 78 -8.53 -1.05 -5.39
N LEU A 79 -7.94 -1.50 -4.28
CA LEU A 79 -7.70 -0.65 -3.12
C LEU A 79 -6.78 0.53 -3.45
N VAL A 80 -5.65 0.30 -4.12
CA VAL A 80 -4.73 1.38 -4.53
C VAL A 80 -5.42 2.38 -5.47
N ILE A 81 -6.12 1.90 -6.50
CA ILE A 81 -6.87 2.75 -7.44
C ILE A 81 -7.86 3.63 -6.68
N SER A 82 -8.64 3.06 -5.76
CA SER A 82 -9.63 3.80 -4.98
C SER A 82 -9.01 4.94 -4.16
N ARG A 83 -7.79 4.72 -3.63
CA ARG A 83 -7.08 5.73 -2.82
C ARG A 83 -6.44 6.81 -3.67
N ARG A 84 -5.89 6.45 -4.85
CA ARG A 84 -5.37 7.44 -5.79
C ARG A 84 -6.49 8.33 -6.34
N GLN A 85 -7.65 7.75 -6.67
CA GLN A 85 -8.83 8.54 -7.07
C GLN A 85 -9.25 9.52 -5.97
N TYR A 86 -9.28 9.08 -4.71
CA TYR A 86 -9.58 9.97 -3.59
C TYR A 86 -8.61 11.17 -3.51
N LEU A 87 -7.31 10.96 -3.73
CA LEU A 87 -6.33 12.05 -3.74
C LEU A 87 -6.55 13.02 -4.91
N GLU A 88 -6.86 12.50 -6.09
CA GLU A 88 -7.18 13.33 -7.26
C GLU A 88 -8.44 14.17 -7.03
N ASP A 89 -9.50 13.57 -6.49
CA ASP A 89 -10.77 14.23 -6.20
C ASP A 89 -10.59 15.30 -5.12
N ALA A 90 -9.85 15.00 -4.04
CA ALA A 90 -9.53 15.96 -2.99
C ALA A 90 -8.70 17.14 -3.54
N GLY A 91 -7.70 16.86 -4.39
CA GLY A 91 -6.88 17.88 -5.04
C GLY A 91 -7.68 18.75 -6.03
N PHE A 92 -8.68 18.19 -6.71
CA PHE A 92 -9.61 18.94 -7.55
C PHE A 92 -10.51 19.87 -6.72
N LEU A 93 -11.02 19.40 -5.58
CA LEU A 93 -11.83 20.21 -4.67
C LEU A 93 -11.05 21.38 -4.07
N CYS A 94 -9.80 21.17 -3.62
CA CYS A 94 -8.95 22.26 -3.12
C CYS A 94 -8.73 23.37 -4.16
N ARG A 95 -8.42 22.99 -5.41
CA ARG A 95 -8.22 23.96 -6.53
C ARG A 95 -9.46 24.78 -6.87
N ARG A 96 -10.66 24.31 -6.54
CA ARG A 96 -11.92 25.07 -6.74
C ARG A 96 -12.22 26.06 -5.63
N ILE A 97 -11.62 25.88 -4.46
CA ILE A 97 -11.83 26.74 -3.28
C ILE A 97 -10.82 27.89 -3.26
N GLU A 98 -9.68 27.75 -3.94
CA GLU A 98 -8.76 28.87 -4.16
C GLU A 98 -9.47 29.95 -4.99
N PRO A 99 -9.57 31.19 -4.47
CA PRO A 99 -10.12 32.29 -5.25
C PRO A 99 -9.23 32.49 -6.47
N GLN A 100 -9.86 32.54 -7.65
CA GLN A 100 -9.20 32.98 -8.87
C GLN A 100 -8.79 34.44 -8.63
N GLU A 101 -7.54 34.67 -8.22
CA GLU A 101 -6.97 36.02 -8.23
C GLU A 101 -7.02 36.50 -9.69
N SER A 102 -7.95 37.44 -9.94
CA SER A 102 -8.16 38.12 -11.22
C SER A 102 -7.25 39.34 -11.35
#